data_AF-R7U954-F1
#
_entry.id   AF-R7U954-F1
#
_cell.length_a   1.000
_cell.length_b   1.000
_cell.length_c   1.000
_cell.angle_alpha   90.00
_cell.angle_beta   90.00
_cell.angle_gamma   90.00
#
_symmetry.space_group_name_H-M   'P 1'
#
loop_
_entity.id
_entity.type
_entity.pdbx_description
1 polymer ?
#
loop_
_entity_poly.entity_id
_entity_poly.type
_entity_poly.pdbx_seq_one_letter_code
_entity_poly.pdbx_strand_id
1 'polypeptide(L)'
;MSFNFNVYFQNFFNDEDNIKLLREIMCAPILDEITTLRKTCEEKDAVIDFLISNEVAELKTAIDTLEASNDELEQYQRRNSLRISGITETVNEDCIEIALDVVNETLKLDLSLTASNIDRAHRTGQHKLNKRMETTPREICNIPPTEEGL
;
A
#
# COMPACT_ATOMS: atom_id res chain seq x y z
N MET A 1 -47.17 2.74 -60.77
CA MET A 1 -47.98 2.16 -59.67
C MET A 1 -47.26 2.40 -58.35
N SER A 2 -47.14 3.65 -57.91
CA SER A 2 -46.21 3.99 -56.80
C SER A 2 -46.78 4.99 -55.78
N PHE A 3 -48.04 5.43 -55.96
CA PHE A 3 -48.62 6.52 -55.15
C PHE A 3 -49.52 6.06 -54.01
N ASN A 4 -49.89 4.78 -53.94
CA ASN A 4 -50.81 4.29 -52.90
C ASN A 4 -50.10 3.81 -51.63
N PHE A 5 -48.88 3.28 -51.73
CA PHE A 5 -48.20 2.70 -50.57
C PHE A 5 -47.93 3.75 -49.48
N ASN A 6 -47.52 4.96 -49.86
CA ASN A 6 -47.26 6.05 -48.91
C ASN A 6 -48.53 6.50 -48.18
N VAL A 7 -49.67 6.60 -48.89
CA VAL A 7 -50.95 7.00 -48.28
C VAL A 7 -51.47 5.93 -47.33
N TYR A 8 -51.38 4.64 -47.70
CA TYR A 8 -51.76 3.55 -46.80
C TYR A 8 -50.84 3.46 -45.57
N PHE A 9 -49.53 3.67 -45.76
CA PHE A 9 -48.56 3.67 -44.67
C PHE A 9 -48.84 4.84 -43.70
N GLN A 10 -49.06 6.05 -44.22
CA GLN A 10 -49.43 7.21 -43.40
C GLN A 10 -50.74 6.97 -42.64
N ASN A 11 -51.78 6.44 -43.30
CA ASN A 11 -53.05 6.15 -42.65
C ASN A 11 -52.94 5.05 -41.58
N PHE A 12 -52.04 4.07 -41.77
CA PHE A 12 -51.77 3.03 -40.78
C PHE A 12 -51.16 3.59 -39.49
N PHE A 13 -50.20 4.54 -39.59
CA PHE A 13 -49.61 5.20 -38.43
C PHE A 13 -50.46 6.33 -37.83
N ASN A 14 -51.53 6.75 -38.52
CA ASN A 14 -52.49 7.73 -37.99
C ASN A 14 -53.65 7.05 -37.24
N ASP A 15 -53.75 5.72 -37.32
CA ASP A 15 -54.74 4.93 -36.62
C ASP A 15 -54.23 4.58 -35.21
N GLU A 16 -54.98 5.04 -34.20
CA GLU A 16 -54.63 4.91 -32.79
C GLU A 16 -54.55 3.45 -32.34
N ASP A 17 -55.36 2.55 -32.93
CA ASP A 17 -55.36 1.12 -32.61
C ASP A 17 -54.10 0.43 -33.18
N ASN A 18 -53.66 0.82 -34.37
CA ASN A 18 -52.43 0.28 -34.98
C ASN A 18 -51.18 0.77 -34.25
N ILE A 19 -51.17 2.03 -33.79
CA ILE A 19 -50.10 2.56 -32.92
C ILE A 19 -50.04 1.79 -31.60
N LYS A 20 -51.22 1.52 -30.99
CA LYS A 20 -51.31 0.75 -29.75
C LYS A 20 -50.79 -0.68 -29.92
N LEU A 21 -51.16 -1.34 -31.01
CA LEU A 21 -50.68 -2.67 -31.36
C LEU A 21 -49.16 -2.70 -31.58
N LEU A 22 -48.60 -1.72 -32.30
CA LEU A 22 -47.15 -1.58 -32.46
C LEU A 22 -46.42 -1.38 -31.13
N ARG A 23 -47.02 -0.63 -30.21
CA ARG A 23 -46.47 -0.42 -28.87
C ARG A 23 -46.45 -1.71 -28.04
N GLU A 24 -47.50 -2.51 -28.10
CA GLU A 24 -47.56 -3.82 -27.43
C GLU A 24 -46.60 -4.82 -28.05
N ILE A 25 -46.55 -4.92 -29.38
CA ILE A 25 -45.73 -5.93 -30.06
C ILE A 25 -44.25 -5.59 -30.00
N MET A 26 -43.87 -4.32 -30.20
CA MET A 26 -42.46 -3.94 -30.32
C MET A 26 -41.93 -3.23 -29.08
N CYS A 27 -42.65 -2.23 -28.55
CA CYS A 27 -42.10 -1.44 -27.45
C CYS A 27 -42.12 -2.17 -26.12
N ALA A 28 -43.17 -2.95 -25.82
CA ALA A 28 -43.26 -3.65 -24.54
C ALA A 28 -42.13 -4.69 -24.34
N PRO A 29 -41.80 -5.57 -25.31
CA PRO A 29 -40.68 -6.50 -25.16
C PRO A 29 -39.32 -5.82 -25.07
N ILE A 30 -39.12 -4.73 -25.82
CA ILE A 30 -37.88 -3.94 -25.74
C ILE A 30 -37.74 -3.31 -24.35
N LEU A 31 -38.82 -2.78 -23.78
CA LEU A 31 -38.80 -2.20 -22.44
C LEU A 31 -38.54 -3.28 -21.38
N ASP A 32 -39.17 -4.45 -21.50
CA ASP A 32 -38.95 -5.58 -20.58
C ASP A 32 -37.48 -6.05 -20.61
N GLU A 33 -36.90 -6.20 -21.80
CA GLU A 33 -35.49 -6.55 -21.97
C GLU A 33 -34.57 -5.47 -21.36
N ILE A 34 -34.85 -4.18 -21.61
CA ILE A 34 -34.08 -3.08 -21.00
C ILE A 34 -34.17 -3.12 -19.48
N THR A 35 -35.35 -3.39 -18.92
CA THR A 35 -35.51 -3.48 -17.46
C THR A 35 -34.78 -4.68 -16.87
N THR A 36 -34.80 -5.82 -17.57
CA THR A 36 -34.10 -7.04 -17.16
C THR A 36 -32.59 -6.82 -17.19
N LEU A 37 -32.06 -6.25 -18.27
CA LEU A 37 -30.63 -5.93 -18.39
C LEU A 37 -30.17 -4.95 -17.31
N ARG A 38 -30.96 -3.90 -17.02
CA ARG A 38 -30.66 -2.95 -15.94
C ARG A 38 -30.57 -3.66 -14.60
N LYS A 39 -31.55 -4.50 -14.29
CA LYS A 39 -31.54 -5.27 -13.04
C LYS A 39 -30.32 -6.19 -12.94
N THR A 40 -29.96 -6.87 -14.03
CA THR A 40 -28.75 -7.72 -14.05
C THR A 40 -27.46 -6.91 -13.90
N CYS A 41 -27.40 -5.68 -14.43
CA CYS A 41 -26.28 -4.77 -14.19
C CYS A 41 -26.18 -4.40 -12.70
N GLU A 42 -27.29 -3.99 -12.08
CA GLU A 42 -27.34 -3.66 -10.65
C GLU A 42 -26.91 -4.83 -9.76
N GLU A 43 -27.37 -6.05 -10.07
CA GLU A 43 -26.97 -7.26 -9.35
C GLU A 43 -25.46 -7.55 -9.49
N LYS A 44 -24.90 -7.36 -10.69
CA LYS A 44 -23.46 -7.55 -10.93
C LYS A 44 -22.62 -6.49 -10.24
N ASP A 45 -23.05 -5.23 -10.24
CA ASP A 45 -22.35 -4.14 -9.55
C ASP A 45 -22.29 -4.41 -8.04
N ALA A 46 -23.41 -4.87 -7.45
CA ALA A 46 -23.43 -5.27 -6.03
C ALA A 46 -22.46 -6.43 -5.71
N VAL A 47 -22.34 -7.42 -6.61
CA VAL A 47 -21.38 -8.51 -6.44
C VAL A 47 -19.94 -8.01 -6.56
N ILE A 48 -19.66 -7.11 -7.50
CA ILE A 48 -18.34 -6.49 -7.66
C ILE A 48 -17.95 -5.74 -6.40
N ASP A 49 -18.84 -4.91 -5.86
CA ASP A 49 -18.58 -4.16 -4.62
C ASP A 49 -18.33 -5.09 -3.43
N PHE A 50 -19.08 -6.18 -3.34
CA PHE A 50 -18.88 -7.18 -2.29
C PHE A 50 -17.51 -7.88 -2.42
N LEU A 51 -17.13 -8.32 -3.62
CA LEU A 51 -15.84 -8.98 -3.85
C LEU A 51 -14.67 -8.03 -3.59
N ILE A 52 -14.74 -6.80 -4.08
CA ILE A 52 -13.69 -5.79 -3.88
C ILE A 52 -13.53 -5.49 -2.38
N SER A 53 -14.63 -5.28 -1.67
CA SER A 53 -14.55 -4.97 -0.24
C SER A 53 -13.97 -6.13 0.58
N ASN A 54 -14.32 -7.38 0.25
CA ASN A 54 -13.76 -8.54 0.90
C ASN A 54 -12.26 -8.72 0.58
N GLU A 55 -11.86 -8.62 -0.68
CA GLU A 55 -10.46 -8.77 -1.09
C GLU A 55 -9.58 -7.67 -0.49
N VAL A 56 -10.06 -6.43 -0.42
CA VAL A 56 -9.35 -5.33 0.25
C VAL A 56 -9.18 -5.62 1.75
N ALA A 57 -10.19 -6.17 2.41
CA ALA A 57 -10.09 -6.51 3.82
C ALA A 57 -9.08 -7.64 4.06
N GLU A 58 -9.15 -8.71 3.26
CA GLU A 58 -8.21 -9.84 3.33
C GLU A 58 -6.77 -9.38 3.09
N LEU A 59 -6.53 -8.60 2.03
CA LEU A 59 -5.19 -8.08 1.72
C LEU A 59 -4.65 -7.17 2.82
N LYS A 60 -5.49 -6.30 3.41
CA LYS A 60 -5.07 -5.47 4.55
C LYS A 60 -4.64 -6.32 5.74
N THR A 61 -5.44 -7.32 6.12
CA THR A 61 -5.05 -8.23 7.22
C THR A 61 -3.77 -9.01 6.90
N ALA A 62 -3.56 -9.41 5.64
CA ALA A 62 -2.33 -10.06 5.23
C ALA A 62 -1.12 -9.12 5.34
N ILE A 63 -1.26 -7.84 4.96
CA ILE A 63 -0.22 -6.83 5.13
C ILE A 63 0.10 -6.64 6.62
N ASP A 64 -0.92 -6.42 7.47
CA ASP A 64 -0.71 -6.19 8.90
C ASP A 64 0.01 -7.37 9.58
N THR A 65 -0.34 -8.61 9.20
CA THR A 65 0.33 -9.81 9.74
C THR A 65 1.76 -9.96 9.26
N LEU A 66 2.04 -9.63 7.99
CA LEU A 66 3.39 -9.64 7.44
C LEU A 66 4.26 -8.55 8.05
N GLU A 67 3.72 -7.34 8.25
CA GLU A 67 4.42 -6.24 8.91
C GLU A 67 4.77 -6.61 10.35
N ALA A 68 3.80 -7.12 11.12
CA ALA A 68 4.04 -7.58 12.49
C ALA A 68 5.11 -8.70 12.54
N SER A 69 5.05 -9.67 11.63
CA SER A 69 6.05 -10.74 11.56
C SER A 69 7.44 -10.21 11.18
N ASN A 70 7.50 -9.24 10.26
CA ASN A 70 8.76 -8.61 9.88
C ASN A 70 9.35 -7.82 11.06
N ASP A 71 8.53 -7.04 11.77
CA ASP A 71 8.96 -6.30 12.96
C ASP A 71 9.50 -7.22 14.05
N GLU A 72 8.83 -8.35 14.31
CA GLU A 72 9.32 -9.38 15.23
C GLU A 72 10.68 -9.92 14.76
N LEU A 73 10.82 -10.29 13.49
CA LEU A 73 12.07 -10.82 12.93
C LEU A 73 13.21 -9.79 13.01
N GLU A 74 12.94 -8.53 12.70
CA GLU A 74 13.93 -7.46 12.82
C GLU A 74 14.33 -7.25 14.29
N GLN A 75 13.38 -7.32 15.22
CA GLN A 75 13.68 -7.23 16.65
C GLN A 75 14.57 -8.38 17.12
N TYR A 76 14.32 -9.61 16.64
CA TYR A 76 15.16 -10.77 16.93
C TYR A 76 16.59 -10.60 16.41
N GLN A 77 16.77 -10.02 15.23
CA GLN A 77 18.11 -9.73 14.69
C GLN A 77 18.83 -8.62 15.47
N ARG A 78 18.12 -7.61 15.97
CA ARG A 78 18.71 -6.48 16.72
C ARG A 78 19.11 -6.84 18.16
N ARG A 79 18.61 -7.95 18.71
CA ARG A 79 18.85 -8.33 20.12
C ARG A 79 20.33 -8.52 20.48
N ASN A 80 21.17 -8.96 19.53
CA ASN A 80 22.62 -9.10 19.72
C ASN A 80 23.43 -7.95 19.09
N SER A 81 22.78 -6.84 18.75
CA SER A 81 23.42 -5.69 18.13
C SER A 81 23.27 -4.46 19.03
N LEU A 82 24.37 -3.76 19.28
CA LEU A 82 24.36 -2.49 20.01
C LEU A 82 24.67 -1.34 19.06
N ARG A 83 23.90 -0.25 19.16
CA ARG A 83 24.15 0.98 18.42
C ARG A 83 24.74 2.04 19.34
N ILE A 84 26.03 2.30 19.17
CA ILE A 84 26.75 3.33 19.92
C ILE A 84 26.73 4.63 19.11
N SER A 85 26.29 5.72 19.74
CA SER A 85 26.19 7.05 19.12
C SER A 85 27.11 8.05 19.84
N GLY A 86 27.48 9.14 19.16
CA GLY A 86 28.34 10.19 19.75
C GLY A 86 29.85 9.96 19.62
N ILE A 87 30.27 8.93 18.88
CA ILE A 87 31.69 8.66 18.61
C ILE A 87 32.11 9.38 17.33
N THR A 88 33.09 10.28 17.45
CA THR A 88 33.70 10.99 16.32
C THR A 88 34.26 10.01 15.28
N GLU A 89 34.06 10.30 14.00
CA GLU A 89 34.57 9.48 12.89
C GLU A 89 36.00 9.93 12.52
N THR A 90 36.91 8.97 12.34
CA THR A 90 38.29 9.23 11.87
C THR A 90 38.62 8.41 10.61
N VAL A 91 39.61 8.86 9.84
CA VAL A 91 40.03 8.17 8.60
C VAL A 91 40.78 6.89 8.95
N ASN A 92 40.42 5.78 8.32
CA ASN A 92 41.00 4.45 8.56
C ASN A 92 40.86 3.95 10.01
N GLU A 93 39.73 4.25 10.65
CA GLU A 93 39.46 3.79 12.01
C GLU A 93 39.18 2.28 12.09
N ASP A 94 39.64 1.64 13.17
CA ASP A 94 39.22 0.29 13.52
C ASP A 94 37.98 0.37 14.42
N CYS A 95 36.82 0.00 13.86
CA CYS A 95 35.56 0.02 14.58
C CYS A 95 35.51 -1.00 15.74
N ILE A 96 36.30 -2.07 15.70
CA ILE A 96 36.35 -3.07 16.78
C ILE A 96 37.10 -2.50 17.98
N GLU A 97 38.27 -1.89 17.74
CA GLU A 97 39.07 -1.24 18.79
C GLU A 97 38.26 -0.16 19.50
N ILE A 98 37.63 0.74 18.72
CA ILE A 98 36.75 1.79 19.25
C ILE A 98 35.62 1.21 20.11
N ALA A 99 35.00 0.10 19.68
CA ALA A 99 33.92 -0.52 20.45
C ALA A 99 34.43 -1.12 21.77
N LEU A 100 35.62 -1.74 21.77
CA LEU A 100 36.25 -2.28 22.97
C LEU A 100 36.63 -1.16 23.94
N ASP A 101 37.17 -0.05 23.45
CA ASP A 101 37.53 1.11 24.28
C ASP A 101 36.28 1.69 24.96
N VAL A 102 35.20 1.90 24.19
CA VAL A 102 33.94 2.41 24.76
C VAL A 102 33.43 1.48 25.85
N VAL A 103 33.40 0.16 25.62
CA VAL A 103 32.83 -0.76 26.60
C VAL A 103 33.75 -0.94 27.82
N ASN A 104 35.03 -1.18 27.61
CA ASN A 104 35.95 -1.51 28.69
C ASN A 104 36.34 -0.26 29.50
N GLU A 105 36.56 0.89 28.86
CA GLU A 105 37.01 2.11 29.55
C GLU A 105 35.84 2.94 30.08
N THR A 106 34.75 3.07 29.30
CA THR A 106 33.64 3.96 29.66
C THR A 106 32.59 3.25 30.53
N LEU A 107 32.17 2.04 30.15
CA LEU A 107 31.15 1.30 30.91
C LEU A 107 31.72 0.54 32.10
N LYS A 108 33.05 0.35 32.16
CA LYS A 108 33.77 -0.31 33.26
C LYS A 108 33.12 -1.62 33.70
N LEU A 109 32.82 -2.48 32.73
CA LEU A 109 32.23 -3.79 33.00
C LEU A 109 33.20 -4.66 33.81
N ASP A 110 32.64 -5.47 34.72
CA ASP A 110 33.41 -6.44 35.53
C ASP A 110 34.14 -7.48 34.64
N LEU A 111 33.60 -7.73 33.44
CA LEU A 111 34.20 -8.59 32.43
C LEU A 111 34.68 -7.74 31.25
N SER A 112 35.99 -7.71 31.03
CA SER A 112 36.56 -7.06 29.84
C SER A 112 36.18 -7.84 28.58
N LEU A 113 35.53 -7.16 27.63
CA LEU A 113 35.27 -7.72 26.32
C LEU A 113 36.57 -7.83 25.53
N THR A 114 36.67 -8.88 24.71
CA THR A 114 37.77 -9.11 23.77
C THR A 114 37.23 -9.06 22.33
N ALA A 115 38.12 -8.87 21.35
CA ALA A 115 37.73 -8.83 19.93
C ALA A 115 36.97 -10.10 19.49
N SER A 116 37.26 -11.27 20.08
CA SER A 116 36.53 -12.53 19.82
C SER A 116 35.08 -12.53 20.28
N ASN A 117 34.65 -11.57 21.10
CA ASN A 117 33.27 -11.42 21.53
C ASN A 117 32.43 -10.57 20.56
N ILE A 118 33.07 -9.96 19.54
CA ILE A 118 32.42 -9.09 18.57
C ILE A 118 32.46 -9.78 17.20
N ASP A 119 31.28 -10.14 16.68
CA ASP A 119 31.20 -10.75 15.36
C ASP A 119 31.49 -9.74 14.24
N ARG A 120 30.88 -8.55 14.32
CA ARG A 120 30.99 -7.48 13.29
C ARG A 120 30.85 -6.12 13.94
N ALA A 121 31.73 -5.18 13.58
CA ALA A 121 31.61 -3.76 13.94
C ALA A 121 31.76 -2.91 12.67
N HIS A 122 30.86 -1.95 12.48
CA HIS A 122 30.90 -1.03 11.34
C HIS A 122 30.07 0.22 11.64
N ARG A 123 30.37 1.32 10.93
CA ARG A 123 29.52 2.51 10.95
C ARG A 123 28.23 2.27 10.18
N THR A 124 27.14 2.86 10.67
CA THR A 124 25.83 2.80 10.01
C THR A 124 25.50 4.12 9.33
N GLY A 125 25.01 4.06 8.09
CA GLY A 125 24.65 5.22 7.26
C GLY A 125 25.75 5.64 6.27
N GLN A 126 25.44 6.62 5.42
CA GLN A 126 26.37 7.10 4.40
C GLN A 126 27.58 7.80 5.04
N HIS A 127 28.78 7.47 4.52
CA HIS A 127 30.02 8.15 4.88
C HIS A 127 29.97 9.59 4.37
N LYS A 128 30.21 10.57 5.26
CA LYS A 128 30.15 12.00 4.89
C LYS A 128 31.39 12.39 4.09
N LEU A 129 31.44 12.03 2.82
CA LEU A 129 32.35 12.69 1.87
C LEU A 129 31.75 14.09 1.60
N ASN A 130 32.40 15.15 2.10
CA ASN A 130 32.18 16.54 1.70
C ASN A 130 30.97 17.31 2.27
N LYS A 131 30.61 17.13 3.55
CA LYS A 131 29.92 18.20 4.31
C LYS A 131 30.74 18.50 5.56
N ARG A 132 31.03 19.79 5.76
CA ARG A 132 31.85 20.37 6.85
C ARG A 132 31.78 19.51 8.11
N MET A 133 32.95 19.21 8.67
CA MET A 133 33.12 18.58 9.98
C MET A 133 32.34 19.37 11.03
N GLU A 134 31.07 19.04 11.22
CA GLU A 134 30.34 19.40 12.42
C GLU A 134 30.70 18.34 13.45
N THR A 135 31.44 18.76 14.47
CA THR A 135 31.89 17.95 15.62
C THR A 135 30.75 17.60 16.57
N THR A 136 29.51 17.58 16.09
CA THR A 136 28.31 17.34 16.89
C THR A 136 27.79 15.92 16.66
N PRO A 137 27.42 15.19 17.73
CA PRO A 137 26.70 13.94 17.62
C PRO A 137 25.44 14.11 16.75
N ARG A 138 25.18 13.16 15.83
CA ARG A 138 23.96 13.18 15.02
C ARG A 138 22.74 13.10 15.95
N GLU A 139 21.79 14.02 15.80
CA GLU A 139 20.47 13.88 16.42
C GLU A 139 19.84 12.55 15.98
N ILE A 140 19.19 11.87 16.92
CA ILE A 140 18.43 10.65 16.63
C ILE A 140 17.33 11.04 15.64
N CYS A 141 17.23 10.31 14.53
CA CYS A 141 16.18 10.52 13.55
C CYS A 141 14.84 10.20 14.23
N ASN A 142 14.19 11.20 14.81
CA ASN A 142 12.80 11.11 15.20
C ASN A 142 12.01 11.05 13.90
N ILE A 143 11.59 9.84 13.52
CA ILE A 143 10.60 9.64 12.47
C ILE A 143 9.33 10.33 13.00
N PRO A 144 8.83 11.39 12.35
CA PRO A 144 7.57 12.00 12.78
C PRO A 144 6.46 10.95 12.64
N PRO A 145 5.50 10.90 13.59
CA PRO A 145 4.36 10.01 13.44
C PRO A 145 3.64 10.37 12.14
N THR A 146 3.42 9.37 11.28
CA THR A 146 2.66 9.53 10.04
C THR A 146 1.24 9.92 10.41
N GLU A 147 0.88 11.19 10.19
CA GLU A 147 -0.52 11.62 10.20
C GLU A 147 -1.20 11.06 8.96
N GLU A 148 -1.75 9.86 9.05
CA GLU A 148 -2.79 9.41 8.12
C GLU A 148 -4.09 9.23 8.89
N GLY A 149 -4.92 10.27 8.80
CA GLY A 149 -6.27 10.29 9.33
C GLY A 149 -6.99 11.56 8.88
N LEU A 150 -7.56 11.51 7.67
CA LEU A 150 -8.77 12.24 7.24
C LEU A 150 -9.40 11.53 6.05
#